data_AF-A0A4R2BIN3-F1
#
_entry.id   AF-A0A4R2BIN3-F1
#
_cell.length_a   1.000
_cell.length_b   1.000
_cell.length_c   1.000
_cell.angle_alpha   90.00
_cell.angle_beta   90.00
_cell.angle_gamma   90.00
#
_symmetry.space_group_name_H-M   'P 1'
#
loop_
_entity.id
_entity.type
_entity.pdbx_description
1 polymer ?
#
loop_
_entity_poly.entity_id
_entity_poly.type
_entity_poly.pdbx_seq_one_letter_code
_entity_poly.pdbx_strand_id
1 'polypeptide(L)'
;MFDAPRFRYHPDPVGTGSAVRSDEACDVCNRPAGLKYTGPVYGRQPEVLCLRCIADGTAAVSLGLPDGSQAEFTDVGWGVPDDVPKAVLEEISQRTPGFISWQQEHWLYHCADAAAFLGRVGWDDVRRLPDALASLRAELAQLGVDASAADEQVAAMHRDGDLTGYLFRCLHCGTHLAYSDAS
;
A
#
# COMPACT_ATOMS: atom_id res chain seq x y z
N MET A 1 -15.64 -7.17 21.33
CA MET A 1 -15.21 -7.50 19.95
C MET A 1 -14.93 -6.17 19.28
N PHE A 2 -13.66 -5.88 18.95
CA PHE A 2 -13.31 -4.64 18.25
C PHE A 2 -13.69 -4.82 16.78
N ASP A 3 -14.61 -4.00 16.28
CA ASP A 3 -14.90 -3.96 14.84
C ASP A 3 -13.79 -3.17 14.15
N ALA A 4 -12.92 -3.87 13.43
CA ALA A 4 -11.84 -3.26 12.68
C ALA A 4 -12.41 -2.64 11.40
N PRO A 5 -12.03 -1.41 11.03
CA PRO A 5 -12.48 -0.83 9.78
C PRO A 5 -12.03 -1.70 8.61
N ARG A 6 -12.88 -1.80 7.59
CA ARG A 6 -12.58 -2.51 6.35
C ARG A 6 -12.05 -1.51 5.33
N PHE A 7 -10.91 -1.84 4.73
CA PHE A 7 -10.33 -1.05 3.64
C PHE A 7 -10.39 -1.85 2.35
N ARG A 8 -10.92 -1.23 1.30
CA ARG A 8 -11.07 -1.86 -0.01
C ARG A 8 -9.70 -2.16 -0.64
N TYR A 9 -8.79 -1.19 -0.56
CA TYR A 9 -7.47 -1.28 -1.21
C TYR A 9 -6.36 -1.80 -0.29
N HIS A 10 -6.58 -1.91 1.02
CA HIS A 10 -5.60 -2.54 1.93
C HIS A 10 -6.32 -3.44 2.95
N PRO A 11 -6.84 -4.60 2.52
CA PRO A 11 -7.81 -5.39 3.28
C PRO A 11 -7.28 -5.98 4.60
N ASP A 12 -5.97 -6.16 4.74
CA ASP A 12 -5.37 -6.69 5.98
C ASP A 12 -4.13 -5.91 6.43
N PRO A 13 -4.31 -4.68 6.97
CA PRO A 13 -3.19 -3.86 7.43
C PRO A 13 -2.38 -4.49 8.57
N VAL A 14 -2.98 -5.43 9.32
CA VAL A 14 -2.27 -6.13 10.40
C VAL A 14 -1.37 -7.21 9.81
N GLY A 15 -1.88 -8.02 8.88
CA GLY A 15 -1.11 -9.07 8.22
C GLY A 15 0.04 -8.55 7.36
N THR A 16 -0.08 -7.32 6.83
CA THR A 16 0.99 -6.66 6.07
C THR A 16 1.97 -5.87 6.92
N GLY A 17 1.70 -5.71 8.23
CA GLY A 17 2.55 -4.94 9.15
C GLY A 17 2.33 -3.42 9.13
N SER A 18 1.33 -2.92 8.41
CA SER A 18 0.92 -1.50 8.43
C SER A 18 0.07 -1.10 9.65
N ALA A 19 -0.26 -2.06 10.51
CA ALA A 19 -0.91 -1.80 11.80
C ALA A 19 -0.57 -2.85 12.85
N VAL A 20 -0.58 -2.42 14.11
CA VAL A 20 -0.37 -3.27 15.29
C VAL A 20 -1.46 -3.04 16.32
N ARG A 21 -1.70 -4.02 17.20
CA ARG A 21 -2.62 -3.81 18.34
C ARG A 21 -2.02 -2.80 19.32
N SER A 22 -2.83 -1.85 19.77
CA SER A 22 -2.44 -0.90 20.82
C SER A 22 -3.69 -0.38 21.53
N ASP A 23 -3.61 -0.26 22.85
CA ASP A 23 -4.65 0.35 23.69
C ASP A 23 -4.37 1.83 23.99
N GLU A 24 -3.27 2.38 23.45
CA GLU A 24 -2.93 3.80 23.57
C GLU A 24 -4.02 4.68 22.95
N ALA A 25 -4.22 5.88 23.50
CA ALA A 25 -5.18 6.83 22.96
C ALA A 25 -4.69 7.40 21.63
N CYS A 26 -5.57 7.47 20.63
CA CYS A 26 -5.24 8.10 19.35
C CYS A 26 -5.19 9.62 19.48
N ASP A 27 -4.14 10.24 18.94
CA ASP A 27 -3.90 11.68 18.99
C ASP A 27 -4.95 12.51 18.23
N VAL A 28 -5.72 11.87 17.34
CA VAL A 28 -6.77 12.52 16.55
C VAL A 28 -8.13 12.47 17.25
N CYS A 29 -8.57 11.27 17.67
CA CYS A 29 -9.93 11.10 18.22
C CYS A 29 -9.99 10.90 19.74
N ASN A 30 -8.84 10.84 20.42
CA ASN A 30 -8.70 10.61 21.86
C ASN A 30 -9.36 9.31 22.38
N ARG A 31 -9.66 8.36 21.49
CA ARG A 31 -10.17 7.02 21.84
C ARG A 31 -9.04 5.99 21.80
N PRO A 32 -9.12 4.88 22.57
CA PRO A 32 -8.17 3.77 22.46
C PRO A 32 -8.03 3.30 21.02
N ALA A 33 -6.80 3.19 20.52
CA ALA A 33 -6.57 2.92 19.10
C ALA A 33 -7.16 1.56 18.68
N GLY A 34 -7.00 0.53 19.51
CA GLY A 34 -7.30 -0.86 19.19
C GLY A 34 -6.36 -1.44 18.13
N LEU A 35 -6.23 -0.71 17.01
CA LEU A 35 -5.23 -0.90 15.96
C LEU A 35 -4.54 0.44 15.70
N LYS A 36 -3.25 0.51 16.01
CA LYS A 36 -2.35 1.63 15.73
C LYS A 36 -1.73 1.45 14.36
N TYR A 37 -1.81 2.48 13.53
CA TYR A 37 -1.17 2.57 12.23
C TYR A 37 0.35 2.73 12.39
N THR A 38 1.11 2.06 11.52
CA THR A 38 2.58 2.02 11.55
C THR A 38 3.22 2.37 10.20
N GLY A 39 2.42 2.80 9.22
CA GLY A 39 2.90 3.20 7.90
C GLY A 39 3.22 4.70 7.79
N PRO A 40 3.49 5.19 6.57
CA PRO A 40 3.86 6.58 6.34
C PRO A 40 2.69 7.55 6.60
N VAL A 41 3.03 8.76 7.05
CA VAL A 41 2.11 9.89 7.19
C VAL A 41 2.76 11.09 6.53
N TYR A 42 2.16 11.59 5.46
CA TYR A 42 2.55 12.82 4.77
C TYR A 42 1.68 13.95 5.30
N GLY A 43 2.12 14.57 6.39
CA GLY A 43 1.36 15.58 7.13
C GLY A 43 2.00 15.86 8.49
N ARG A 44 1.21 16.41 9.41
CA ARG A 44 1.59 16.46 10.83
C ARG A 44 1.71 15.04 11.37
N GLN A 45 2.81 14.76 12.08
CA GLN A 45 3.12 13.43 12.61
C GLN A 45 2.39 13.19 13.94
N PRO A 46 1.47 12.22 14.03
CA PRO A 46 0.98 11.70 15.29
C PRO A 46 1.92 10.62 15.84
N GLU A 47 1.98 10.47 17.16
CA GLU A 47 2.62 9.33 17.83
C GLU A 47 1.71 8.09 17.78
N VAL A 48 0.40 8.31 17.94
CA VAL A 48 -0.61 7.25 17.90
C VAL A 48 -1.76 7.63 16.97
N LEU A 49 -1.81 6.96 15.82
CA LEU A 49 -2.93 7.07 14.88
C LEU A 49 -3.71 5.77 14.82
N CYS A 50 -5.04 5.82 15.00
CA CYS A 50 -5.88 4.64 14.86
C CYS A 50 -6.41 4.47 13.43
N LEU A 51 -6.60 3.23 13.00
CA LEU A 51 -7.14 2.91 11.66
C LEU A 51 -8.56 3.47 11.44
N ARG A 52 -9.34 3.70 12.49
CA ARG A 52 -10.70 4.25 12.34
C ARG A 52 -10.67 5.69 11.82
N CYS A 53 -9.75 6.52 12.32
CA CYS A 53 -9.60 7.90 11.85
C CYS A 53 -9.09 7.95 10.41
N ILE A 54 -8.30 6.96 9.97
CA ILE A 54 -7.92 6.82 8.56
C ILE A 54 -9.18 6.48 7.75
N ALA A 55 -9.92 5.43 8.15
CA ALA A 55 -11.08 4.93 7.39
C ALA A 55 -12.19 5.97 7.18
N ASP A 56 -12.48 6.79 8.19
CA ASP A 56 -13.51 7.83 8.13
C ASP A 56 -13.01 9.19 7.60
N GLY A 57 -11.71 9.32 7.32
CA GLY A 57 -11.09 10.55 6.80
C GLY A 57 -10.82 11.62 7.85
N THR A 58 -11.15 11.41 9.13
CA THR A 58 -10.85 12.37 10.21
C THR A 58 -9.35 12.65 10.29
N ALA A 59 -8.51 11.63 10.13
CA ALA A 59 -7.06 11.75 10.20
C ALA A 59 -6.51 12.65 9.08
N ALA A 60 -6.99 12.47 7.84
CA ALA A 60 -6.55 13.27 6.70
C ALA A 60 -6.79 14.78 6.95
N VAL A 61 -7.95 15.13 7.49
CA VAL A 61 -8.26 16.53 7.84
C VAL A 61 -7.46 17.01 9.06
N SER A 62 -7.45 16.23 10.15
CA SER A 62 -6.84 16.62 11.42
C SER A 62 -5.31 16.66 11.40
N LEU A 63 -4.67 15.98 10.45
CA LEU A 63 -3.20 15.95 10.31
C LEU A 63 -2.70 16.76 9.11
N GLY A 64 -3.58 17.46 8.39
CA GLY A 64 -3.19 18.29 7.23
C GLY A 64 -2.14 19.36 7.54
N LEU A 65 -1.49 19.91 6.53
CA LEU A 65 -0.45 20.93 6.68
C LEU A 65 -1.02 22.36 6.78
N PRO A 66 -0.23 23.35 7.22
CA PRO A 66 -0.70 24.75 7.36
C PRO A 66 -1.13 25.42 6.05
N ASP A 67 -0.73 24.87 4.89
CA ASP A 67 -1.13 25.35 3.56
C ASP A 67 -2.54 24.89 3.15
N GLY A 68 -3.21 24.11 4.00
CA GLY A 68 -4.56 23.59 3.75
C GLY A 68 -4.60 22.23 3.06
N SER A 69 -3.45 21.63 2.73
CA SER A 69 -3.40 20.25 2.26
C SER A 69 -3.82 19.26 3.34
N GLN A 70 -4.54 18.21 2.96
CA GLN A 70 -4.88 17.11 3.87
C GLN A 70 -3.68 16.18 4.02
N ALA A 71 -3.61 15.45 5.12
CA ALA A 71 -2.61 14.42 5.28
C ALA A 71 -2.91 13.22 4.38
N GLU A 72 -1.86 12.64 3.83
CA GLU A 72 -1.91 11.43 3.03
C GLU A 72 -1.15 10.31 3.73
N PHE A 73 -1.58 9.08 3.52
CA PHE A 73 -1.03 7.88 4.17
C PHE A 73 -0.27 7.00 3.19
N THR A 74 -0.23 7.39 1.92
CA THR A 74 0.56 6.78 0.84
C THR A 74 0.65 7.81 -0.26
N ASP A 75 1.77 7.85 -0.98
CA ASP A 75 1.85 8.59 -2.22
C ASP A 75 1.12 7.82 -3.34
N VAL A 76 0.09 8.43 -3.95
CA VAL A 76 -0.59 7.86 -5.13
C VAL A 76 0.20 8.09 -6.43
N GLY A 77 1.22 8.96 -6.37
CA GLY A 77 2.35 9.02 -7.25
C GLY A 77 2.08 9.40 -8.71
N TRP A 78 3.13 9.18 -9.50
CA TRP A 78 3.13 9.28 -10.97
C TRP A 78 2.71 7.95 -11.60
N GLY A 79 2.14 7.99 -12.80
CA GLY A 79 1.72 6.78 -13.52
C GLY A 79 0.29 6.33 -13.21
N VAL A 80 -0.53 7.21 -12.61
CA VAL A 80 -1.98 7.03 -12.51
C VAL A 80 -2.57 6.98 -13.93
N PRO A 81 -3.27 5.89 -14.32
CA PRO A 81 -3.96 5.85 -15.61
C PRO A 81 -5.07 6.90 -15.72
N ASP A 82 -5.25 7.49 -16.90
CA ASP A 82 -6.24 8.54 -17.16
C ASP A 82 -7.69 8.13 -16.88
N ASP A 83 -7.97 6.83 -16.88
CA ASP A 83 -9.30 6.26 -16.63
C ASP A 83 -9.59 6.01 -15.14
N VAL A 84 -8.61 6.20 -14.24
CA VAL A 84 -8.82 6.08 -12.78
C VAL A 84 -9.50 7.34 -12.23
N PRO A 85 -10.68 7.23 -11.60
CA PRO A 85 -11.37 8.38 -11.04
C PRO A 85 -10.60 9.02 -9.88
N LYS A 86 -10.62 10.36 -9.80
CA LYS A 86 -10.01 11.12 -8.69
C LYS A 86 -10.47 10.66 -7.31
N ALA A 87 -11.74 10.28 -7.17
CA ALA A 87 -12.29 9.77 -5.91
C ALA A 87 -11.60 8.48 -5.43
N VAL A 88 -11.09 7.64 -6.34
CA VAL A 88 -10.29 6.46 -6.00
C VAL A 88 -8.95 6.90 -5.43
N LEU A 89 -8.29 7.87 -6.07
CA LEU A 89 -7.00 8.41 -5.59
C LEU A 89 -7.13 9.02 -4.19
N GLU A 90 -8.19 9.81 -3.97
CA GLU A 90 -8.50 10.39 -2.65
C GLU A 90 -8.79 9.29 -1.61
N GLU A 91 -9.50 8.21 -1.95
CA GLU A 91 -9.74 7.10 -1.02
C GLU A 91 -8.45 6.35 -0.65
N ILE A 92 -7.55 6.15 -1.60
CA ILE A 92 -6.26 5.50 -1.34
C ILE A 92 -5.37 6.41 -0.49
N SER A 93 -5.15 7.65 -0.92
CA SER A 93 -4.20 8.54 -0.24
C SER A 93 -4.69 8.97 1.14
N GLN A 94 -5.99 9.22 1.33
CA GLN A 94 -6.51 9.83 2.57
C GLN A 94 -7.29 8.86 3.46
N ARG A 95 -7.72 7.70 2.94
CA ARG A 95 -8.63 6.80 3.66
C ARG A 95 -8.22 5.34 3.65
N THR A 96 -7.04 5.04 3.12
CA THR A 96 -6.46 3.70 3.11
C THR A 96 -5.11 3.75 3.84
N PRO A 97 -4.81 2.80 4.73
CA PRO A 97 -3.49 2.68 5.33
C PRO A 97 -2.46 2.44 4.23
N GLY A 98 -1.37 3.21 4.20
CA GLY A 98 -0.24 2.91 3.31
C GLY A 98 0.56 1.71 3.78
N PHE A 99 1.68 1.50 3.12
CA PHE A 99 2.66 0.48 3.45
C PHE A 99 4.07 1.05 3.28
N ILE A 100 5.04 0.40 3.90
CA ILE A 100 6.45 0.78 3.80
C ILE A 100 7.10 -0.10 2.74
N SER A 101 7.77 0.53 1.78
CA SER A 101 8.68 -0.08 0.82
C SER A 101 10.13 0.38 1.04
N TRP A 102 11.11 -0.24 0.37
CA TRP A 102 12.51 0.20 0.44
C TRP A 102 12.71 1.54 -0.26
N GLN A 103 12.06 1.71 -1.42
CA GLN A 103 11.97 2.98 -2.13
C GLN A 103 10.61 3.65 -1.86
N GLN A 104 10.28 4.71 -2.61
CA GLN A 104 8.95 5.33 -2.55
C GLN A 104 7.88 4.27 -2.86
N GLU A 105 6.78 4.23 -2.10
CA GLU A 105 5.69 3.33 -2.40
C GLU A 105 4.92 3.78 -3.66
N HIS A 106 4.52 2.82 -4.49
CA HIS A 106 3.71 3.09 -5.68
C HIS A 106 2.47 2.20 -5.67
N TRP A 107 1.30 2.81 -5.70
CA TRP A 107 0.05 2.06 -5.79
C TRP A 107 -0.20 1.56 -7.22
N LEU A 108 -0.64 0.30 -7.37
CA LEU A 108 -0.92 -0.29 -8.68
C LEU A 108 -2.40 -0.16 -9.07
N TYR A 109 -2.64 0.02 -10.37
CA TYR A 109 -3.96 0.26 -10.95
C TYR A 109 -4.29 -0.78 -12.04
N HIS A 110 -5.56 -1.18 -12.14
CA HIS A 110 -6.06 -2.08 -13.17
C HIS A 110 -7.59 -2.03 -13.27
N CYS A 111 -8.12 -2.13 -14.50
CA CYS A 111 -9.55 -1.98 -14.78
C CYS A 111 -10.14 -0.63 -14.30
N ALA A 112 -9.47 0.50 -14.63
CA ALA A 112 -9.91 1.85 -14.27
C ALA A 112 -10.12 2.06 -12.75
N ASP A 113 -9.40 1.30 -11.92
CA ASP A 113 -9.50 1.32 -10.46
C ASP A 113 -8.16 0.94 -9.84
N ALA A 114 -7.98 1.20 -8.55
CA ALA A 114 -6.83 0.73 -7.83
C ALA A 114 -6.94 -0.76 -7.45
N ALA A 115 -5.79 -1.42 -7.45
CA ALA A 115 -5.67 -2.77 -6.97
C ALA A 115 -5.53 -2.76 -5.43
N ALA A 116 -5.94 -3.86 -4.79
CA ALA A 116 -5.78 -4.03 -3.35
C ALA A 116 -4.38 -4.56 -3.03
N PHE A 117 -3.64 -3.85 -2.19
CA PHE A 117 -2.36 -4.27 -1.65
C PHE A 117 -2.53 -5.48 -0.71
N LEU A 118 -1.71 -6.51 -0.95
CA LEU A 118 -1.75 -7.78 -0.24
C LEU A 118 -0.51 -8.03 0.63
N GLY A 119 0.49 -7.14 0.58
CA GLY A 119 1.70 -7.24 1.38
C GLY A 119 2.97 -7.46 0.56
N ARG A 120 4.09 -7.50 1.30
CA ARG A 120 5.40 -7.88 0.79
C ARG A 120 5.42 -9.37 0.44
N VAL A 121 6.12 -9.72 -0.63
CA VAL A 121 6.21 -11.08 -1.18
C VAL A 121 7.63 -11.41 -1.66
N GLY A 122 7.98 -12.69 -1.58
CA GLY A 122 9.18 -13.26 -2.21
C GLY A 122 8.83 -14.21 -3.35
N TRP A 123 9.84 -14.84 -3.94
CA TRP A 123 9.68 -15.83 -5.00
C TRP A 123 8.67 -16.93 -4.64
N ASP A 124 8.73 -17.47 -3.42
CA ASP A 124 7.85 -18.56 -2.99
C ASP A 124 6.36 -18.19 -2.97
N ASP A 125 6.06 -16.90 -2.76
CA ASP A 125 4.70 -16.37 -2.78
C ASP A 125 4.19 -16.20 -4.23
N VAL A 126 5.04 -15.66 -5.12
CA VAL A 126 4.61 -15.24 -6.48
C VAL A 126 4.79 -16.31 -7.55
N ARG A 127 5.62 -17.35 -7.34
CA ARG A 127 5.91 -18.37 -8.38
C ARG A 127 4.70 -19.15 -8.88
N ARG A 128 3.58 -19.12 -8.16
CA ARG A 128 2.31 -19.76 -8.52
C ARG A 128 1.27 -18.77 -9.06
N LEU A 129 1.64 -17.50 -9.20
CA LEU A 129 0.78 -16.41 -9.66
C LEU A 129 1.31 -15.90 -11.01
N PRO A 130 0.86 -16.48 -12.14
CA PRO A 130 1.41 -16.14 -13.45
C PRO A 130 1.24 -14.65 -13.80
N ASP A 131 0.13 -14.04 -13.40
CA ASP A 131 -0.13 -12.62 -13.62
C ASP A 131 0.86 -11.72 -12.84
N ALA A 132 1.18 -12.09 -11.59
CA ALA A 132 2.15 -11.35 -10.78
C ALA A 132 3.56 -11.45 -11.37
N LEU A 133 3.95 -12.64 -11.85
CA LEU A 133 5.22 -12.83 -12.56
C LEU A 133 5.29 -12.02 -13.85
N ALA A 134 4.18 -11.97 -14.61
CA ALA A 134 4.11 -11.16 -15.82
C ALA A 134 4.23 -9.66 -15.50
N SER A 135 3.59 -9.19 -14.43
CA SER A 135 3.69 -7.81 -13.94
C SER A 135 5.13 -7.45 -13.55
N LEU A 136 5.81 -8.28 -12.76
CA LEU A 136 7.21 -8.07 -12.36
C LEU A 136 8.15 -8.01 -13.57
N ARG A 137 8.01 -8.94 -14.51
CA ARG A 137 8.82 -8.95 -15.74
C ARG A 137 8.56 -7.73 -16.61
N ALA A 138 7.31 -7.28 -16.70
CA ALA A 138 6.96 -6.09 -17.48
C ALA A 138 7.58 -4.82 -16.87
N GLU A 139 7.57 -4.70 -15.54
CA GLU A 139 8.21 -3.62 -14.80
C GLU A 139 9.73 -3.60 -15.04
N LEU A 140 10.41 -4.74 -14.86
CA LEU A 140 11.85 -4.86 -15.13
C LEU A 140 12.21 -4.57 -16.59
N ALA A 141 11.36 -5.00 -17.54
CA ALA A 141 11.55 -4.69 -18.95
C ALA A 141 11.43 -3.19 -19.26
N GLN A 142 10.54 -2.46 -18.57
CA GLN A 142 10.44 -1.00 -18.68
C GLN A 142 11.70 -0.30 -18.15
N LEU A 143 12.38 -0.90 -17.18
CA LEU A 143 13.68 -0.47 -16.68
C LEU A 143 14.86 -0.89 -17.57
N GLY A 144 14.60 -1.60 -18.68
CA GLY A 144 15.61 -2.04 -19.64
C GLY A 144 16.35 -3.31 -19.24
N VAL A 145 15.85 -4.07 -18.25
CA VAL A 145 16.39 -5.36 -17.86
C VAL A 145 15.98 -6.42 -18.90
N ASP A 146 16.93 -7.23 -19.35
CA ASP A 146 16.63 -8.33 -20.28
C ASP A 146 15.85 -9.46 -19.59
N ALA A 147 15.16 -10.28 -20.39
CA ALA A 147 14.26 -11.30 -19.86
C ALA A 147 14.97 -12.35 -18.97
N SER A 148 16.21 -12.72 -19.27
CA SER A 148 16.95 -13.69 -18.46
C SER A 148 17.36 -13.11 -17.11
N ALA A 149 17.89 -11.88 -17.10
CA ALA A 149 18.21 -11.17 -15.88
C ALA A 149 16.97 -10.91 -15.03
N ALA A 150 15.83 -10.60 -15.67
CA ALA A 150 14.56 -10.41 -14.97
C ALA A 150 14.09 -11.70 -14.27
N ASP A 151 14.21 -12.85 -14.93
CA ASP A 151 13.86 -14.15 -14.32
C ASP A 151 14.76 -14.48 -13.12
N GLU A 152 16.06 -14.22 -13.22
CA GLU A 152 17.01 -14.40 -12.11
C GLU A 152 16.69 -13.47 -10.93
N GLN A 153 16.41 -12.20 -11.21
CA GLN A 153 16.05 -11.21 -10.21
C GLN A 153 14.74 -11.60 -9.50
N VAL A 154 13.69 -11.95 -10.24
CA VAL A 154 12.42 -12.38 -9.65
C VAL A 154 12.58 -13.65 -8.80
N ALA A 155 13.41 -14.59 -9.24
CA ALA A 155 13.69 -15.81 -8.48
C ALA A 155 14.50 -15.55 -7.19
N ALA A 156 15.25 -14.45 -7.10
CA ALA A 156 16.04 -14.05 -5.93
C ALA A 156 15.23 -13.28 -4.88
N MET A 157 13.99 -12.88 -5.17
CA MET A 157 13.16 -12.09 -4.27
C MET A 157 12.86 -12.82 -2.95
N HIS A 158 12.91 -12.08 -1.84
CA HIS A 158 12.51 -12.56 -0.51
C HIS A 158 11.72 -11.47 0.22
N ARG A 159 10.65 -11.85 0.93
CA ARG A 159 9.72 -10.92 1.61
C ARG A 159 10.38 -9.93 2.58
N ASP A 160 11.46 -10.39 3.21
CA ASP A 160 12.25 -9.64 4.20
C ASP A 160 13.73 -9.53 3.77
N GLY A 161 13.98 -9.58 2.46
CA GLY A 161 15.33 -9.48 1.89
C GLY A 161 15.58 -8.14 1.19
N ASP A 162 16.82 -7.98 0.73
CA ASP A 162 17.29 -6.77 0.03
C ASP A 162 16.58 -6.53 -1.31
N LEU A 163 15.91 -7.56 -1.85
CA LEU A 163 15.05 -7.48 -3.03
C LEU A 163 13.68 -8.07 -2.66
N THR A 164 12.68 -7.21 -2.58
CA THR A 164 11.33 -7.55 -2.11
C THR A 164 10.28 -7.17 -3.14
N GLY A 165 9.22 -7.98 -3.25
CA GLY A 165 8.06 -7.65 -4.08
C GLY A 165 6.89 -7.10 -3.29
N TYR A 166 6.02 -6.35 -3.95
CA TYR A 166 4.77 -5.85 -3.39
C TYR A 166 3.61 -6.36 -4.23
N LEU A 167 2.78 -7.20 -3.63
CA LEU A 167 1.70 -7.87 -4.33
C LEU A 167 0.41 -7.07 -4.22
N PHE A 168 -0.29 -6.95 -5.34
CA PHE A 168 -1.61 -6.34 -5.45
C PHE A 168 -2.58 -7.28 -6.17
N ARG A 169 -3.88 -7.06 -5.98
CA ARG A 169 -4.94 -7.77 -6.71
C ARG A 169 -6.00 -6.82 -7.22
N CYS A 170 -6.29 -6.87 -8.52
CA CYS A 170 -7.38 -6.13 -9.11
C CYS A 170 -8.72 -6.54 -8.46
N LEU A 171 -9.51 -5.55 -8.07
CA LEU A 171 -10.80 -5.76 -7.41
C LEU A 171 -11.93 -6.16 -8.34
N HIS A 172 -11.73 -6.02 -9.66
CA HIS A 172 -12.74 -6.31 -10.69
C HIS A 172 -12.54 -7.69 -11.32
N CYS A 173 -11.32 -8.00 -11.77
CA CYS A 173 -11.03 -9.24 -12.49
C CYS A 173 -10.19 -10.26 -11.68
N GLY A 174 -9.66 -9.87 -10.52
CA GLY A 174 -8.84 -10.76 -9.68
C GLY A 174 -7.40 -10.97 -10.15
N THR A 175 -6.98 -10.34 -11.25
CA THR A 175 -5.60 -10.36 -11.74
C THR A 175 -4.63 -9.87 -10.67
N HIS A 176 -3.53 -10.59 -10.49
CA HIS A 176 -2.47 -10.20 -9.57
C HIS A 176 -1.47 -9.28 -10.29
N LEU A 177 -1.08 -8.21 -9.62
CA LEU A 177 -0.07 -7.26 -10.09
C LEU A 177 1.04 -7.23 -9.04
N ALA A 178 2.26 -6.96 -9.47
CA ALA A 178 3.38 -6.80 -8.56
C ALA A 178 4.49 -5.97 -9.19
N TYR A 179 5.23 -5.27 -8.33
CA TYR A 179 6.52 -4.68 -8.64
C TYR A 179 7.53 -5.13 -7.58
N SER A 180 8.82 -4.98 -7.87
CA SER A 180 9.89 -5.25 -6.91
C SER A 180 10.72 -4.01 -6.66
N ASP A 181 11.23 -3.86 -5.45
CA ASP A 181 12.24 -2.86 -5.14
C ASP A 181 13.39 -3.47 -4.34
N ALA A 182 14.48 -2.73 -4.28
CA ALA A 182 15.67 -3.12 -3.55
C ALA A 182 16.21 -1.98 -2.68
N SER A 183 16.78 -2.34 -1.54
CA SER A 183 17.38 -1.45 -0.53
C SER A 183 18.79 -0.99 -0.87
#